data_AF-A0AAN8T1H7-F1
#
_entry.id   AF-A0AAN8T1H7-F1
#
_cell.length_a   1.000
_cell.length_b   1.000
_cell.length_c   1.000
_cell.angle_alpha   90.00
_cell.angle_beta   90.00
_cell.angle_gamma   90.00
#
_symmetry.space_group_name_H-M   'P 1'
#
loop_
_entity.id
_entity.type
_entity.pdbx_description
1 polymer ?
#
loop_
_entity_poly.entity_id
_entity_poly.type
_entity_poly.pdbx_seq_one_letter_code
_entity_poly.pdbx_strand_id
1 'polypeptide(L)'
;MATVSTARSSAYLTALTQEIEKKLQRALSSPSQRRNLLQELFADIALEVDDRAKEIILGTEDAIMVAEERAEGTTCYYYVLADHFVHVPQNGKPILDLIVQLWSQSFAANIFSLLFHKWLFEVQLENSEVLLRYSSALVQGATNVFWIDIQTNTRRFQSLFKYLLEEVALVPDRLKKIPLQAQRDLFLFLSRFIFFYNLGDKLGSFLRQFPDFPNAFLIGGAADIFVTELADQLQKLKVEPVLLHYLSQLKVLQGLELRMATSTRLKTCLYSFTSPGAPMYPTRAVRHAAWDALDLLYPVGRYPRHIISLFFRLLYPWYWPSSFWNFIKSCILAVFYSLLRLIFSSWDKVRSRPKEQ
;
A
#
# COMPACT_ATOMS: atom_id res chain seq x y z
N MET A 1 -1.60 -27.89 -30.81
CA MET A 1 -0.59 -27.80 -29.74
C MET A 1 -1.07 -26.97 -28.55
N ALA A 2 -1.81 -25.86 -28.75
CA ALA A 2 -2.43 -25.09 -27.67
C ALA A 2 -3.30 -25.90 -26.68
N THR A 3 -4.10 -26.87 -27.17
CA THR A 3 -4.98 -27.72 -26.34
C THR A 3 -4.25 -28.66 -25.38
N VAL A 4 -3.00 -29.02 -25.68
CA VAL A 4 -2.19 -29.91 -24.82
C VAL A 4 -1.50 -29.10 -23.71
N SER A 5 -1.11 -27.86 -24.02
CA SER A 5 -0.54 -26.91 -23.04
C SER A 5 -1.56 -26.57 -21.95
N THR A 6 -2.79 -26.24 -22.35
CA THR A 6 -3.87 -25.92 -21.41
C THR A 6 -4.28 -27.10 -20.53
N ALA A 7 -4.32 -28.32 -21.10
CA ALA A 7 -4.61 -29.53 -20.34
C ALA A 7 -3.53 -29.84 -19.28
N ARG A 8 -2.24 -29.63 -19.61
CA ARG A 8 -1.13 -29.84 -18.68
C ARG A 8 -1.12 -28.81 -17.54
N SER A 9 -1.35 -27.55 -17.87
CA SER A 9 -1.49 -26.46 -16.88
C SER A 9 -2.65 -26.73 -15.91
N SER A 10 -3.83 -27.08 -16.45
CA SER A 10 -5.01 -27.42 -15.65
C SER A 10 -4.78 -28.63 -14.73
N ALA A 11 -4.09 -29.68 -15.21
CA ALA A 11 -3.78 -30.85 -14.42
C ALA A 11 -2.82 -30.52 -13.25
N TYR A 12 -1.80 -29.70 -13.51
CA TYR A 12 -0.87 -29.22 -12.49
C TYR A 12 -1.58 -28.41 -11.40
N LEU A 13 -2.42 -27.45 -11.77
CA LEU A 13 -3.18 -26.63 -10.81
C LEU A 13 -4.20 -27.45 -10.02
N THR A 14 -4.78 -28.49 -10.64
CA THR A 14 -5.67 -29.44 -9.95
C THR A 14 -4.90 -30.26 -8.92
N ALA A 15 -3.69 -30.71 -9.23
CA ALA A 15 -2.84 -31.41 -8.26
C ALA A 15 -2.47 -30.51 -7.07
N LEU A 16 -2.09 -29.25 -7.31
CA LEU A 16 -1.83 -28.27 -6.25
C LEU A 16 -3.08 -28.02 -5.38
N THR A 17 -4.25 -27.92 -5.99
CA THR A 17 -5.53 -27.79 -5.29
C THR A 17 -5.73 -28.95 -4.31
N GLN A 18 -5.48 -30.19 -4.73
CA GLN A 18 -5.61 -31.37 -3.87
C GLN A 18 -4.61 -31.36 -2.70
N GLU A 19 -3.41 -30.82 -2.88
CA GLU A 19 -2.43 -30.69 -1.80
C GLU A 19 -2.88 -29.66 -0.75
N ILE A 20 -3.43 -28.52 -1.20
CA ILE A 20 -4.01 -27.49 -0.33
C ILE A 20 -5.16 -28.10 0.48
N GLU A 21 -6.07 -28.82 -0.18
CA GLU A 21 -7.20 -29.49 0.45
C GLU A 21 -6.73 -30.49 1.52
N LYS A 22 -5.78 -31.37 1.19
CA LYS A 22 -5.20 -32.35 2.14
C LYS A 22 -4.58 -31.66 3.35
N LYS A 23 -3.88 -30.54 3.16
CA LYS A 23 -3.24 -29.79 4.25
C LYS A 23 -4.27 -29.14 5.17
N LEU A 24 -5.36 -28.61 4.61
CA LEU A 24 -6.48 -28.06 5.39
C LEU A 24 -7.25 -29.15 6.16
N GLN A 25 -7.49 -30.31 5.55
CA GLN A 25 -8.10 -31.45 6.23
C GLN A 25 -7.26 -31.92 7.42
N ARG A 26 -5.93 -32.00 7.25
CA ARG A 26 -5.00 -32.29 8.36
C ARG A 26 -5.07 -31.25 9.47
N ALA A 27 -5.18 -29.97 9.11
CA ALA A 27 -5.31 -28.90 10.09
C ALA A 27 -6.62 -28.99 10.90
N LEU A 28 -7.71 -29.48 10.30
CA LEU A 28 -8.95 -29.78 11.04
C LEU A 28 -8.77 -30.95 12.00
N SER A 29 -8.21 -32.07 11.52
CA SER A 29 -8.06 -33.31 12.29
C SER A 29 -7.06 -33.20 13.44
N SER A 30 -6.09 -32.28 13.36
CA SER A 30 -4.98 -32.18 14.32
C SER A 30 -4.95 -30.81 15.02
N PRO A 31 -5.74 -30.60 16.09
CA PRO A 31 -5.83 -29.32 16.78
C PRO A 31 -4.49 -28.75 17.27
N SER A 32 -3.58 -29.61 17.73
CA SER A 32 -2.27 -29.21 18.26
C SER A 32 -1.33 -28.63 17.20
N GLN A 33 -1.42 -29.12 15.95
CA GLN A 33 -0.57 -28.68 14.83
C GLN A 33 -1.26 -27.68 13.91
N ARG A 34 -2.56 -27.45 14.09
CA ARG A 34 -3.41 -26.63 13.22
C ARG A 34 -2.80 -25.27 12.86
N ARG A 35 -2.30 -24.52 13.84
CA ARG A 35 -1.69 -23.20 13.61
C ARG A 35 -0.47 -23.30 12.71
N ASN A 36 0.41 -24.27 12.96
CA ASN A 36 1.64 -24.45 12.19
C ASN A 36 1.31 -24.87 10.76
N LEU A 37 0.39 -25.81 10.58
CA LEU A 37 -0.06 -26.26 9.25
C LEU A 37 -0.66 -25.11 8.43
N LEU A 38 -1.47 -24.26 9.05
CA LEU A 38 -2.03 -23.08 8.37
C LEU A 38 -0.96 -22.02 8.05
N GLN A 39 0.00 -21.82 8.95
CA GLN A 39 1.12 -20.92 8.70
C GLN A 39 2.01 -21.41 7.54
N GLU A 40 2.32 -22.70 7.50
CA GLU A 40 3.06 -23.30 6.40
C GLU A 40 2.27 -23.21 5.09
N LEU A 41 0.97 -23.54 5.10
CA LEU A 41 0.13 -23.41 3.91
C LEU A 41 0.11 -21.97 3.40
N PHE A 42 -0.01 -20.99 4.30
CA PHE A 42 0.07 -19.57 3.95
C PHE A 42 1.41 -19.22 3.31
N ALA A 43 2.52 -19.74 3.84
CA ALA A 43 3.85 -19.51 3.27
C ALA A 43 3.95 -20.14 1.87
N ASP A 44 3.49 -21.38 1.71
CA ASP A 44 3.55 -22.13 0.45
C ASP A 44 2.77 -21.41 -0.68
N ILE A 45 1.55 -20.94 -0.41
CA ILE A 45 0.74 -20.22 -1.42
C ILE A 45 1.29 -18.81 -1.73
N ALA A 46 2.02 -18.20 -0.79
CA ALA A 46 2.65 -16.90 -0.97
C ALA A 46 4.00 -16.97 -1.70
N LEU A 47 4.50 -18.18 -2.00
CA LEU A 47 5.73 -18.35 -2.76
C LEU A 47 5.59 -17.82 -4.19
N GLU A 48 6.69 -17.29 -4.70
CA GLU A 48 6.83 -16.93 -6.10
C GLU A 48 6.86 -18.21 -6.95
N VAL A 49 6.24 -18.13 -8.12
CA VAL A 49 6.22 -19.25 -9.06
C VAL A 49 7.60 -19.36 -9.70
N ASP A 50 8.26 -20.49 -9.49
CA ASP A 50 9.56 -20.79 -10.12
C ASP A 50 9.45 -20.85 -11.64
N ASP A 51 10.54 -20.56 -12.37
CA ASP A 51 10.51 -20.49 -13.83
C ASP A 51 10.06 -21.80 -14.50
N ARG A 52 10.43 -22.95 -13.91
CA ARG A 52 9.95 -24.26 -14.36
C ARG A 52 8.44 -24.42 -14.22
N ALA A 53 7.85 -23.89 -13.15
CA ALA A 53 6.41 -23.92 -12.95
C ALA A 53 5.71 -22.91 -13.86
N LYS A 54 6.31 -21.73 -14.09
CA LYS A 54 5.80 -20.75 -15.07
C LYS A 54 5.69 -21.34 -16.47
N GLU A 55 6.70 -22.08 -16.94
CA GLU A 55 6.66 -22.76 -18.24
C GLU A 55 5.49 -23.75 -18.36
N ILE A 56 5.16 -24.46 -17.28
CA ILE A 56 4.04 -25.42 -17.25
C ILE A 56 2.70 -24.68 -17.22
N ILE A 57 2.61 -23.56 -16.49
CA ILE A 57 1.37 -22.82 -16.27
C ILE A 57 1.00 -21.95 -17.48
N LEU A 58 1.96 -21.19 -18.01
CA LEU A 58 1.77 -20.18 -19.06
C LEU A 58 2.12 -20.71 -20.46
N GLY A 59 2.85 -21.82 -20.57
CA GLY A 59 3.37 -22.27 -21.87
C GLY A 59 4.39 -21.29 -22.46
N THR A 60 4.98 -21.66 -23.61
CA THR A 60 6.08 -20.91 -24.23
C THR A 60 5.63 -19.62 -24.95
N GLU A 61 4.36 -19.53 -25.35
CA GLU A 61 3.82 -18.44 -26.17
C GLU A 61 3.28 -17.27 -25.31
N ASP A 62 2.59 -17.54 -24.19
CA ASP A 62 2.13 -16.48 -23.27
C ASP A 62 3.29 -15.90 -22.44
N ALA A 63 4.42 -16.60 -22.37
CA ALA A 63 5.63 -16.09 -21.72
C ALA A 63 6.20 -14.83 -22.39
N ILE A 64 5.90 -14.59 -23.67
CA ILE A 64 6.34 -13.40 -24.43
C ILE A 64 5.43 -12.20 -24.13
N MET A 65 4.12 -12.41 -23.94
CA MET A 65 3.19 -11.35 -23.51
C MET A 65 3.38 -10.99 -22.04
N VAL A 66 3.62 -11.99 -21.18
CA VAL A 66 3.98 -11.77 -19.77
C VAL A 66 5.35 -11.09 -19.65
N ALA A 67 6.25 -11.23 -20.64
CA ALA A 67 7.53 -10.51 -20.64
C ALA A 67 7.38 -8.99 -20.85
N GLU A 68 6.29 -8.52 -21.47
CA GLU A 68 5.98 -7.09 -21.54
C GLU A 68 5.30 -6.59 -20.24
N GLU A 69 4.54 -7.46 -19.55
CA GLU A 69 4.04 -7.21 -18.17
C GLU A 69 5.09 -7.37 -17.05
N ARG A 70 6.29 -7.91 -17.35
CA ARG A 70 7.41 -8.05 -16.39
C ARG A 70 7.87 -6.71 -15.78
N ALA A 71 7.35 -5.58 -16.27
CA ALA A 71 7.53 -4.29 -15.63
C ALA A 71 6.87 -4.19 -14.24
N GLU A 72 5.96 -5.10 -13.84
CA GLU A 72 5.03 -4.79 -12.74
C GLU A 72 4.86 -5.76 -11.55
N GLY A 73 5.61 -6.88 -11.45
CA GLY A 73 5.68 -7.65 -10.20
C GLY A 73 6.05 -9.13 -10.33
N THR A 74 6.41 -9.76 -9.21
CA THR A 74 6.65 -11.22 -9.14
C THR A 74 5.31 -11.98 -9.05
N THR A 75 5.11 -12.98 -9.91
CA THR A 75 3.90 -13.81 -9.88
C THR A 75 3.99 -14.86 -8.78
N CYS A 76 3.07 -14.82 -7.81
CA CYS A 76 2.97 -15.81 -6.73
C CYS A 76 1.88 -16.86 -7.01
N TYR A 77 2.01 -18.03 -6.38
CA TYR A 77 1.05 -19.15 -6.57
C TYR A 77 -0.39 -18.76 -6.24
N TYR A 78 -0.61 -17.95 -5.20
CA TYR A 78 -1.96 -17.51 -4.84
C TYR A 78 -2.69 -16.80 -5.99
N TYR A 79 -1.97 -16.01 -6.79
CA TYR A 79 -2.56 -15.24 -7.88
C TYR A 79 -3.05 -16.17 -9.00
N VAL A 80 -2.23 -17.15 -9.37
CA VAL A 80 -2.57 -18.19 -10.35
C VAL A 80 -3.72 -19.07 -9.86
N LEU A 81 -3.71 -19.47 -8.59
CA LEU A 81 -4.76 -20.30 -8.00
C LEU A 81 -6.09 -19.55 -7.91
N ALA A 82 -6.07 -18.24 -7.62
CA ALA A 82 -7.29 -17.44 -7.60
C ALA A 82 -7.95 -17.36 -8.98
N ASP A 83 -7.17 -17.23 -10.05
CA ASP A 83 -7.68 -17.33 -11.42
C ASP A 83 -8.23 -18.73 -11.71
N HIS A 84 -7.52 -19.78 -11.32
CA HIS A 84 -7.98 -21.16 -11.50
C HIS A 84 -9.33 -21.42 -10.82
N PHE A 85 -9.54 -20.92 -9.61
CA PHE A 85 -10.80 -21.10 -8.88
C PHE A 85 -11.96 -20.31 -9.47
N VAL A 86 -11.71 -19.23 -10.22
CA VAL A 86 -12.75 -18.57 -11.03
C VAL A 86 -13.14 -19.45 -12.21
N HIS A 87 -12.17 -20.00 -12.94
CA HIS A 87 -12.42 -20.81 -14.14
C HIS A 87 -12.99 -22.20 -13.84
N VAL A 88 -12.55 -22.81 -12.74
CA VAL A 88 -12.99 -24.14 -12.29
C VAL A 88 -13.48 -24.06 -10.84
N PRO A 89 -14.67 -23.49 -10.57
CA PRO A 89 -15.18 -23.30 -9.21
C PRO A 89 -15.35 -24.61 -8.41
N GLN A 90 -15.52 -25.74 -9.10
CA GLN A 90 -15.66 -27.05 -8.47
C GLN A 90 -14.43 -27.43 -7.63
N ASN A 91 -13.24 -27.01 -8.07
CA ASN A 91 -11.98 -27.26 -7.37
C ASN A 91 -11.83 -26.37 -6.12
N GLY A 92 -12.39 -25.15 -6.15
CA GLY A 92 -12.30 -24.21 -5.03
C GLY A 92 -13.30 -24.48 -3.91
N LYS A 93 -14.47 -25.07 -4.21
CA LYS A 93 -15.56 -25.28 -3.22
C LYS A 93 -15.13 -26.11 -2.00
N PRO A 94 -14.49 -27.29 -2.13
CA PRO A 94 -14.06 -28.07 -0.96
C PRO A 94 -13.08 -27.29 -0.06
N ILE A 95 -12.16 -26.56 -0.67
CA ILE A 95 -11.20 -25.71 0.04
C ILE A 95 -11.94 -24.60 0.80
N LEU A 96 -12.89 -23.93 0.14
CA LEU A 96 -13.70 -22.88 0.77
C LEU A 96 -14.44 -23.41 2.00
N ASP A 97 -15.10 -24.56 1.89
CA ASP A 97 -15.84 -25.19 2.99
C ASP A 97 -14.92 -25.51 4.19
N LEU A 98 -13.72 -26.03 3.92
CA LEU A 98 -12.70 -26.29 4.95
C LEU A 98 -12.22 -25.00 5.63
N ILE A 99 -11.97 -23.94 4.85
CA ILE A 99 -11.55 -22.65 5.42
C ILE A 99 -12.68 -22.04 6.27
N VAL A 100 -13.94 -22.17 5.86
CA VAL A 100 -15.11 -21.70 6.64
C VAL A 100 -15.19 -22.40 8.00
N GLN A 101 -14.85 -23.69 8.08
CA GLN A 101 -14.76 -24.42 9.35
C GLN A 101 -13.58 -23.94 10.22
N LEU A 102 -12.50 -23.47 9.59
CA LEU A 102 -11.28 -22.97 10.24
C LEU A 102 -11.28 -21.46 10.49
N TRP A 103 -12.39 -20.76 10.25
CA TRP A 103 -12.45 -19.28 10.23
C TRP A 103 -11.97 -18.59 11.51
N SER A 104 -12.13 -19.25 12.66
CA SER A 104 -11.70 -18.73 13.97
C SER A 104 -10.19 -18.78 14.18
N GLN A 105 -9.46 -19.45 13.30
CA GLN A 105 -8.03 -19.71 13.44
C GLN A 105 -7.19 -18.62 12.77
N SER A 106 -5.99 -18.39 13.31
CA SER A 106 -4.98 -17.54 12.66
C SER A 106 -4.68 -18.05 11.24
N PHE A 107 -4.37 -17.12 10.32
CA PHE A 107 -4.10 -17.37 8.90
C PHE A 107 -5.29 -17.79 8.04
N ALA A 108 -6.42 -18.27 8.59
CA ALA A 108 -7.56 -18.70 7.78
C ALA A 108 -8.10 -17.57 6.87
N ALA A 109 -8.32 -16.37 7.43
CA ALA A 109 -8.73 -15.19 6.65
C ALA A 109 -7.67 -14.76 5.63
N ASN A 110 -6.37 -14.92 5.95
CA ASN A 110 -5.27 -14.57 5.05
C ASN A 110 -5.26 -15.51 3.83
N ILE A 111 -5.35 -16.83 4.07
CA ILE A 111 -5.43 -17.86 3.03
C ILE A 111 -6.68 -17.65 2.17
N PHE A 112 -7.83 -17.37 2.80
CA PHE A 112 -9.06 -17.03 2.09
C PHE A 112 -8.85 -15.84 1.15
N SER A 113 -8.28 -14.75 1.65
CA SER A 113 -8.05 -13.54 0.86
C SER A 113 -7.11 -13.81 -0.32
N LEU A 114 -6.06 -14.60 -0.12
CA LEU A 114 -5.12 -14.94 -1.17
C LEU A 114 -5.75 -15.82 -2.25
N LEU A 115 -6.52 -16.84 -1.88
CA LEU A 115 -7.05 -17.82 -2.83
C LEU A 115 -8.38 -17.43 -3.47
N PHE A 116 -9.23 -16.66 -2.79
CA PHE A 116 -10.62 -16.40 -3.22
C PHE A 116 -10.93 -14.93 -3.50
N HIS A 117 -9.93 -14.03 -3.54
CA HIS A 117 -10.15 -12.61 -3.83
C HIS A 117 -10.83 -12.36 -5.19
N LYS A 118 -10.49 -13.13 -6.24
CA LYS A 118 -11.15 -13.02 -7.54
C LYS A 118 -12.51 -13.69 -7.56
N TRP A 119 -12.55 -14.93 -7.03
CA TRP A 119 -13.75 -15.76 -6.96
C TRP A 119 -14.96 -15.03 -6.34
N LEU A 120 -14.74 -14.25 -5.28
CA LEU A 120 -15.80 -13.51 -4.58
C LEU A 120 -16.58 -12.55 -5.48
N PHE A 121 -15.95 -11.99 -6.53
CA PHE A 121 -16.58 -11.02 -7.42
C PHE A 121 -17.08 -11.66 -8.72
N GLU A 122 -16.62 -12.85 -9.09
CA GLU A 122 -17.00 -13.53 -10.33
C GLU A 122 -18.15 -14.51 -10.12
N VAL A 123 -18.18 -15.20 -8.99
CA VAL A 123 -19.22 -16.19 -8.69
C VAL A 123 -20.39 -15.54 -7.96
N GLN A 124 -21.60 -15.77 -8.46
CA GLN A 124 -22.82 -15.25 -7.86
C GLN A 124 -23.11 -15.95 -6.53
N LEU A 125 -23.19 -15.18 -5.45
CA LEU A 125 -23.60 -15.64 -4.13
C LEU A 125 -24.99 -15.08 -3.83
N GLU A 126 -25.98 -15.96 -3.68
CA GLU A 126 -27.37 -15.56 -3.43
C GLU A 126 -27.61 -15.13 -1.96
N ASN A 127 -26.77 -15.61 -1.03
CA ASN A 127 -26.94 -15.34 0.40
C ASN A 127 -26.17 -14.08 0.85
N SER A 128 -26.90 -13.02 1.21
CA SER A 128 -26.35 -11.74 1.66
C SER A 128 -25.53 -11.82 2.97
N GLU A 129 -25.85 -12.74 3.88
CA GLU A 129 -25.10 -12.90 5.14
C GLU A 129 -23.74 -13.55 4.88
N VAL A 130 -23.72 -14.57 4.01
CA VAL A 130 -22.49 -15.25 3.60
C VAL A 130 -21.59 -14.28 2.85
N LEU A 131 -22.17 -13.49 1.95
CA LEU A 131 -21.45 -12.46 1.20
C LEU A 131 -20.80 -11.42 2.14
N LEU A 132 -21.53 -10.96 3.16
CA LEU A 132 -20.97 -10.04 4.16
C LEU A 132 -19.79 -10.68 4.90
N ARG A 133 -19.96 -11.92 5.39
CA ARG A 133 -18.92 -12.65 6.12
C ARG A 133 -17.66 -12.85 5.28
N TYR A 134 -17.81 -13.23 4.01
CA TYR A 134 -16.69 -13.41 3.09
C TYR A 134 -16.01 -12.08 2.76
N SER A 135 -16.78 -11.02 2.52
CA SER A 135 -16.23 -9.69 2.23
C SER A 135 -15.44 -9.14 3.42
N SER A 136 -15.96 -9.30 4.65
CA SER A 136 -15.24 -8.90 5.86
C SER A 136 -13.94 -9.68 6.07
N ALA A 137 -13.93 -10.98 5.75
CA ALA A 137 -12.70 -11.77 5.86
C ALA A 137 -11.69 -11.49 4.75
N LEU A 138 -12.15 -11.14 3.54
CA LEU A 138 -11.28 -10.63 2.49
C LEU A 138 -10.56 -9.36 2.97
N VAL A 139 -11.31 -8.40 3.52
CA VAL A 139 -10.73 -7.15 4.05
C VAL A 139 -9.75 -7.44 5.19
N GLN A 140 -10.14 -8.27 6.15
CA GLN A 140 -9.30 -8.60 7.31
C GLN A 140 -8.03 -9.35 6.91
N GLY A 141 -8.15 -10.35 6.04
CA GLY A 141 -7.02 -11.14 5.58
C GLY A 141 -6.10 -10.34 4.67
N ALA A 142 -6.63 -9.55 3.74
CA ALA A 142 -5.87 -8.61 2.92
C ALA A 142 -5.08 -7.61 3.79
N THR A 143 -5.72 -7.05 4.81
CA THR A 143 -5.06 -6.14 5.77
C THR A 143 -3.87 -6.83 6.44
N ASN A 144 -4.05 -8.06 6.91
CA ASN A 144 -2.97 -8.81 7.57
C ASN A 144 -1.80 -9.10 6.62
N VAL A 145 -2.06 -9.53 5.38
CA VAL A 145 -0.98 -9.84 4.42
C VAL A 145 -0.22 -8.59 3.98
N PHE A 146 -0.90 -7.45 3.83
CA PHE A 146 -0.21 -6.20 3.50
C PHE A 146 0.64 -5.66 4.66
N TRP A 147 0.24 -5.93 5.91
CA TRP A 147 1.12 -5.67 7.05
C TRP A 147 2.38 -6.53 7.03
N ILE A 148 2.31 -7.78 6.54
CA ILE A 148 3.49 -8.64 6.35
C ILE A 148 4.43 -8.01 5.31
N ASP A 149 3.89 -7.53 4.19
CA ASP A 149 4.66 -6.83 3.15
C ASP A 149 5.33 -5.55 3.70
N ILE A 150 4.62 -4.74 4.49
CA ILE A 150 5.20 -3.58 5.19
C ILE A 150 6.33 -4.00 6.14
N GLN A 151 6.12 -5.03 6.96
CA GLN A 151 7.10 -5.47 7.96
C GLN A 151 8.36 -6.04 7.31
N THR A 152 8.20 -6.76 6.20
CA THR A 152 9.31 -7.35 5.44
C THR A 152 9.91 -6.37 4.43
N ASN A 153 9.29 -5.20 4.22
CA ASN A 153 9.62 -4.25 3.16
C ASN A 153 9.68 -4.93 1.77
N THR A 154 8.75 -5.84 1.51
CA THR A 154 8.57 -6.52 0.22
C THR A 154 7.18 -6.22 -0.35
N ARG A 155 6.96 -6.51 -1.63
CA ARG A 155 5.70 -6.24 -2.32
C ARG A 155 5.11 -7.53 -2.92
N ARG A 156 5.17 -8.63 -2.18
CA ARG A 156 4.73 -9.95 -2.66
C ARG A 156 3.23 -10.00 -2.96
N PHE A 157 2.45 -9.20 -2.24
CA PHE A 157 0.99 -9.14 -2.38
C PHE A 157 0.54 -7.97 -3.26
N GLN A 158 1.43 -7.41 -4.07
CA GLN A 158 1.10 -6.30 -4.99
C GLN A 158 -0.01 -6.67 -5.97
N SER A 159 -0.01 -7.89 -6.53
CA SER A 159 -1.04 -8.33 -7.48
C SER A 159 -2.42 -8.37 -6.83
N LEU A 160 -2.51 -8.81 -5.57
CA LEU A 160 -3.76 -8.74 -4.79
C LEU A 160 -4.20 -7.29 -4.60
N PHE A 161 -3.28 -6.39 -4.20
CA PHE A 161 -3.62 -4.99 -3.99
C PHE A 161 -4.10 -4.30 -5.28
N LYS A 162 -3.40 -4.53 -6.39
CA LYS A 162 -3.76 -4.02 -7.72
C LYS A 162 -5.15 -4.47 -8.13
N TYR A 163 -5.44 -5.76 -8.02
CA TYR A 163 -6.78 -6.29 -8.31
C TYR A 163 -7.87 -5.61 -7.46
N LEU A 164 -7.66 -5.51 -6.15
CA LEU A 164 -8.66 -4.89 -5.24
C LEU A 164 -8.84 -3.39 -5.50
N LEU A 165 -7.80 -2.68 -5.91
CA LEU A 165 -7.90 -1.26 -6.25
C LEU A 165 -8.51 -1.07 -7.65
N GLU A 166 -7.86 -1.60 -8.68
CA GLU A 166 -8.13 -1.27 -10.08
C GLU A 166 -9.32 -2.02 -10.65
N GLU A 167 -9.49 -3.29 -10.30
CA GLU A 167 -10.58 -4.11 -10.81
C GLU A 167 -11.81 -4.12 -9.90
N VAL A 168 -11.65 -3.89 -8.59
CA VAL A 168 -12.80 -3.89 -7.66
C VAL A 168 -13.20 -2.48 -7.26
N ALA A 169 -12.32 -1.73 -6.60
CA ALA A 169 -12.69 -0.44 -6.03
C ALA A 169 -12.91 0.66 -7.07
N LEU A 170 -12.22 0.58 -8.22
CA LEU A 170 -12.37 1.52 -9.34
C LEU A 170 -13.41 1.09 -10.38
N VAL A 171 -14.08 -0.05 -10.19
CA VAL A 171 -15.13 -0.56 -11.10
C VAL A 171 -16.46 -0.58 -10.35
N PRO A 172 -17.35 0.42 -10.53
CA PRO A 172 -18.60 0.54 -9.77
C PRO A 172 -19.49 -0.71 -9.81
N ASP A 173 -19.53 -1.41 -10.95
CA ASP A 173 -20.36 -2.61 -11.11
C ASP A 173 -19.86 -3.80 -10.29
N ARG A 174 -18.53 -3.92 -10.10
CA ARG A 174 -17.93 -4.93 -9.23
C ARG A 174 -18.03 -4.51 -7.76
N LEU A 175 -17.85 -3.22 -7.46
CA LEU A 175 -17.98 -2.69 -6.11
C LEU A 175 -19.39 -2.91 -5.52
N LYS A 176 -20.45 -2.72 -6.35
CA LYS A 176 -21.84 -2.95 -5.95
C LYS A 176 -22.16 -4.40 -5.60
N LYS A 177 -21.30 -5.37 -5.98
CA LYS A 177 -21.48 -6.79 -5.64
C LYS A 177 -21.25 -7.08 -4.17
N ILE A 178 -20.54 -6.23 -3.44
CA ILE A 178 -20.30 -6.40 -2.00
C ILE A 178 -21.17 -5.44 -1.16
N PRO A 179 -21.55 -5.82 0.07
CA PRO A 179 -22.36 -4.97 0.93
C PRO A 179 -21.68 -3.63 1.24
N LEU A 180 -22.47 -2.57 1.42
CA LEU A 180 -21.97 -1.21 1.71
C LEU A 180 -20.98 -1.15 2.89
N GLN A 181 -21.20 -1.97 3.93
CA GLN A 181 -20.27 -2.04 5.06
C GLN A 181 -18.89 -2.53 4.61
N ALA A 182 -18.84 -3.61 3.82
CA ALA A 182 -17.58 -4.13 3.29
C ALA A 182 -16.93 -3.19 2.27
N GLN A 183 -17.72 -2.43 1.51
CA GLN A 183 -17.19 -1.37 0.64
C GLN A 183 -16.45 -0.31 1.47
N ARG A 184 -17.06 0.16 2.57
CA ARG A 184 -16.42 1.14 3.46
C ARG A 184 -15.11 0.58 4.03
N ASP A 185 -15.15 -0.64 4.57
CA ASP A 185 -13.97 -1.27 5.14
C ASP A 185 -12.87 -1.49 4.09
N LEU A 186 -13.25 -1.84 2.85
CA LEU A 186 -12.36 -1.93 1.68
C LEU A 186 -11.64 -0.61 1.42
N PHE A 187 -12.39 0.49 1.30
CA PHE A 187 -11.81 1.80 1.03
C PHE A 187 -10.93 2.31 2.17
N LEU A 188 -11.28 2.04 3.43
CA LEU A 188 -10.46 2.42 4.58
C LEU A 188 -9.11 1.69 4.56
N PHE A 189 -9.08 0.38 4.31
CA PHE A 189 -7.79 -0.30 4.23
C PHE A 189 -7.01 0.08 2.97
N LEU A 190 -7.65 0.21 1.79
CA LEU A 190 -6.97 0.65 0.57
C LEU A 190 -6.30 2.01 0.75
N SER A 191 -6.96 2.92 1.46
CA SER A 191 -6.40 4.23 1.83
C SER A 191 -5.08 4.12 2.60
N ARG A 192 -4.95 3.11 3.46
CA ARG A 192 -3.73 2.88 4.25
C ARG A 192 -2.57 2.41 3.39
N PHE A 193 -2.79 1.62 2.34
CA PHE A 193 -1.72 0.92 1.61
C PHE A 193 -1.44 1.46 0.20
N ILE A 194 -2.27 2.37 -0.34
CA ILE A 194 -2.14 2.86 -1.73
C ILE A 194 -0.75 3.42 -2.06
N PHE A 195 -0.13 4.13 -1.11
CA PHE A 195 1.21 4.68 -1.29
C PHE A 195 2.31 3.65 -1.17
N PHE A 196 2.13 2.58 -0.39
CA PHE A 196 3.11 1.52 -0.28
C PHE A 196 3.36 0.80 -1.62
N TYR A 197 2.28 0.59 -2.38
CA TYR A 197 2.30 -0.06 -3.69
C TYR A 197 2.51 0.91 -4.87
N ASN A 198 2.86 2.17 -4.61
CA ASN A 198 3.10 3.23 -5.60
C ASN A 198 1.90 3.60 -6.50
N LEU A 199 0.66 3.40 -6.05
CA LEU A 199 -0.54 3.66 -6.86
C LEU A 199 -1.15 5.04 -6.55
N GLY A 200 -0.29 6.01 -6.22
CA GLY A 200 -0.71 7.37 -5.85
C GLY A 200 -1.31 8.16 -7.01
N ASP A 201 -0.93 7.85 -8.25
CA ASP A 201 -1.51 8.40 -9.47
C ASP A 201 -3.02 8.10 -9.59
N LYS A 202 -3.48 6.97 -9.03
CA LYS A 202 -4.89 6.57 -8.99
C LYS A 202 -5.69 7.24 -7.87
N LEU A 203 -5.08 8.08 -7.02
CA LEU A 203 -5.76 8.68 -5.88
C LEU A 203 -6.98 9.51 -6.30
N GLY A 204 -6.88 10.27 -7.40
CA GLY A 204 -7.99 11.09 -7.89
C GLY A 204 -9.22 10.26 -8.29
N SER A 205 -9.03 9.15 -9.01
CA SER A 205 -10.12 8.22 -9.34
C SER A 205 -10.64 7.49 -8.10
N PHE A 206 -9.75 7.12 -7.18
CA PHE A 206 -10.11 6.43 -5.94
C PHE A 206 -11.01 7.29 -5.05
N LEU A 207 -10.67 8.57 -4.84
CA LEU A 207 -11.47 9.49 -4.04
C LEU A 207 -12.86 9.76 -4.64
N ARG A 208 -13.03 9.64 -5.96
CA ARG A 208 -14.34 9.80 -6.62
C ARG A 208 -15.28 8.62 -6.41
N GLN A 209 -14.74 7.43 -6.13
CA GLN A 209 -15.52 6.20 -5.92
C GLN A 209 -15.74 5.86 -4.46
N PHE A 210 -15.32 6.74 -3.54
CA PHE A 210 -15.46 6.51 -2.11
C PHE A 210 -16.94 6.30 -1.73
N PRO A 211 -17.27 5.23 -0.98
CA PRO A 211 -18.65 4.97 -0.58
C PRO A 211 -19.12 6.01 0.44
N ASP A 212 -20.44 6.23 0.52
CA ASP A 212 -21.02 7.15 1.48
C ASP A 212 -20.82 6.66 2.92
N PHE A 213 -20.29 7.52 3.79
CA PHE A 213 -20.15 7.24 5.22
C PHE A 213 -21.26 7.92 6.02
N PRO A 214 -21.88 7.23 6.99
CA PRO A 214 -22.96 7.82 7.81
C PRO A 214 -22.44 9.01 8.62
N ASN A 215 -21.16 8.97 9.00
CA ASN A 215 -20.49 10.00 9.79
C ASN A 215 -19.77 11.06 8.92
N ALA A 216 -20.02 11.10 7.60
CA ALA A 216 -19.38 12.05 6.68
C ALA A 216 -19.63 13.50 7.09
N PHE A 217 -20.80 13.81 7.68
CA PHE A 217 -21.07 15.14 8.22
C PHE A 217 -20.04 15.58 9.28
N LEU A 218 -19.62 14.65 10.15
CA LEU A 218 -18.67 14.92 11.23
C LEU A 218 -17.21 14.87 10.76
N ILE A 219 -16.86 13.85 9.97
CA ILE A 219 -15.47 13.56 9.60
C ILE A 219 -15.04 14.37 8.38
N GLY A 220 -15.94 14.56 7.41
CA GLY A 220 -15.67 15.23 6.14
C GLY A 220 -15.92 14.34 4.94
N GLY A 221 -15.43 14.80 3.79
CA GLY A 221 -15.58 14.10 2.51
C GLY A 221 -14.60 12.93 2.36
N ALA A 222 -14.59 12.32 1.17
CA ALA A 222 -13.68 11.23 0.83
C ALA A 222 -12.20 11.57 1.11
N ALA A 223 -11.76 12.78 0.73
CA ALA A 223 -10.40 13.24 0.97
C ALA A 223 -10.07 13.34 2.47
N ASP A 224 -11.02 13.77 3.30
CA ASP A 224 -10.81 13.87 4.74
C ASP A 224 -10.66 12.49 5.41
N ILE A 225 -11.50 11.54 5.00
CA ILE A 225 -11.45 10.16 5.49
C ILE A 225 -10.12 9.51 5.07
N PHE A 226 -9.76 9.65 3.79
CA PHE A 226 -8.49 9.14 3.27
C PHE A 226 -7.28 9.69 4.05
N VAL A 227 -7.20 11.01 4.23
CA VAL A 227 -6.09 11.65 4.95
C VAL A 227 -6.06 11.25 6.42
N THR A 228 -7.22 11.02 7.03
CA THR A 228 -7.30 10.52 8.41
C THR A 228 -6.70 9.13 8.53
N GLU A 229 -7.09 8.19 7.66
CA GLU A 229 -6.53 6.83 7.63
C GLU A 229 -5.04 6.82 7.33
N LEU A 230 -4.59 7.69 6.43
CA LEU A 230 -3.18 7.86 6.11
C LEU A 230 -2.37 8.40 7.30
N ALA A 231 -2.87 9.42 8.01
CA ALA A 231 -2.20 9.96 9.19
C ALA A 231 -2.07 8.88 10.28
N ASP A 232 -3.10 8.07 10.46
CA ASP A 232 -3.11 6.97 11.43
C ASP A 232 -2.16 5.84 11.02
N GLN A 233 -2.05 5.60 9.71
CA GLN A 233 -1.09 4.65 9.17
C GLN A 233 0.34 5.11 9.44
N LEU A 234 0.68 6.37 9.15
CA LEU A 234 2.02 6.93 9.38
C LEU A 234 2.49 6.72 10.82
N GLN A 235 1.61 6.92 11.81
CA GLN A 235 1.94 6.72 13.23
C GLN A 235 2.18 5.26 13.62
N LYS A 236 1.60 4.31 12.88
CA LYS A 236 1.76 2.87 13.11
C LYS A 236 3.00 2.29 12.43
N LEU A 237 3.55 2.96 11.42
CA LEU A 237 4.72 2.50 10.68
C LEU A 237 5.98 2.54 11.55
N LYS A 238 6.58 1.36 11.76
CA LYS A 238 7.86 1.19 12.49
C LYS A 238 9.05 0.92 11.57
N VAL A 239 8.78 0.56 10.32
CA VAL A 239 9.82 0.23 9.33
C VAL A 239 10.27 1.51 8.63
N GLU A 240 11.49 1.96 8.91
CA GLU A 240 12.05 3.22 8.41
C GLU A 240 11.97 3.40 6.88
N PRO A 241 12.45 2.46 6.04
CA PRO A 241 12.39 2.65 4.59
C PRO A 241 10.96 2.80 4.07
N VAL A 242 10.00 2.09 4.70
CA VAL A 242 8.58 2.23 4.37
C VAL A 242 8.07 3.61 4.78
N LEU A 243 8.37 4.08 5.99
CA LEU A 243 7.96 5.41 6.44
C LEU A 243 8.52 6.52 5.53
N LEU A 244 9.80 6.43 5.15
CA LEU A 244 10.41 7.35 4.18
C LEU A 244 9.69 7.34 2.84
N HIS A 245 9.34 6.15 2.36
CA HIS A 245 8.59 6.00 1.13
C HIS A 245 7.22 6.70 1.21
N TYR A 246 6.44 6.48 2.27
CA TYR A 246 5.17 7.16 2.46
C TYR A 246 5.33 8.68 2.50
N LEU A 247 6.28 9.20 3.27
CA LEU A 247 6.56 10.64 3.36
C LEU A 247 6.87 11.24 1.98
N SER A 248 7.61 10.52 1.14
CA SER A 248 7.92 10.96 -0.24
C SER A 248 6.68 10.99 -1.16
N GLN A 249 5.69 10.13 -0.91
CA GLN A 249 4.45 10.04 -1.69
C GLN A 249 3.41 11.07 -1.27
N LEU A 250 3.56 11.71 -0.10
CA LEU A 250 2.63 12.75 0.37
C LEU A 250 2.50 13.95 -0.58
N LYS A 251 3.46 14.13 -1.50
CA LYS A 251 3.36 15.11 -2.59
C LYS A 251 2.07 15.00 -3.41
N VAL A 252 1.51 13.80 -3.52
CA VAL A 252 0.26 13.54 -4.25
C VAL A 252 -0.94 14.25 -3.59
N LEU A 253 -0.85 14.60 -2.30
CA LEU A 253 -1.90 15.31 -1.58
C LEU A 253 -1.92 16.81 -1.83
N GLN A 254 -0.94 17.34 -2.57
CA GLN A 254 -0.84 18.76 -2.83
C GLN A 254 -2.08 19.25 -3.60
N GLY A 255 -2.73 20.29 -3.07
CA GLY A 255 -3.94 20.85 -3.67
C GLY A 255 -5.24 20.14 -3.32
N LEU A 256 -5.21 19.10 -2.46
CA LEU A 256 -6.44 18.53 -1.91
C LEU A 256 -7.11 19.51 -0.94
N GLU A 257 -8.40 19.74 -1.16
CA GLU A 257 -9.23 20.53 -0.25
C GLU A 257 -9.62 19.66 0.95
N LEU A 258 -9.11 20.03 2.12
CA LEU A 258 -9.34 19.32 3.39
C LEU A 258 -10.02 20.25 4.39
N ARG A 259 -10.83 19.67 5.28
CA ARG A 259 -11.32 20.39 6.45
C ARG A 259 -10.15 20.81 7.33
N MET A 260 -10.33 21.93 8.04
CA MET A 260 -9.31 22.47 8.95
C MET A 260 -8.90 21.46 10.03
N ALA A 261 -9.85 20.67 10.55
CA ALA A 261 -9.57 19.63 11.53
C ALA A 261 -8.65 18.53 10.97
N THR A 262 -8.97 18.00 9.78
CA THR A 262 -8.18 16.96 9.12
C THR A 262 -6.80 17.47 8.73
N SER A 263 -6.73 18.67 8.16
CA SER A 263 -5.48 19.34 7.82
C SER A 263 -4.60 19.52 9.06
N THR A 264 -5.18 19.96 10.18
CA THR A 264 -4.47 20.11 11.46
C THR A 264 -3.96 18.77 11.99
N ARG A 265 -4.74 17.69 11.86
CA ARG A 265 -4.33 16.32 12.24
C ARG A 265 -3.10 15.88 11.44
N LEU A 266 -3.15 15.97 10.11
CA LEU A 266 -2.03 15.60 9.25
C LEU A 266 -0.79 16.46 9.55
N LYS A 267 -0.97 17.77 9.71
CA LYS A 267 0.11 18.69 10.08
C LYS A 267 0.77 18.29 11.39
N THR A 268 -0.02 18.01 12.43
CA THR A 268 0.47 17.57 13.75
C THR A 268 1.22 16.24 13.67
N CYS A 269 0.68 15.29 12.90
CA CYS A 269 1.32 14.01 12.64
C CYS A 269 2.69 14.20 11.99
N LEU A 270 2.81 15.02 10.95
CA LEU A 270 4.08 15.31 10.30
C LEU A 270 5.07 16.00 11.25
N TYR A 271 4.60 16.95 12.05
CA TYR A 271 5.45 17.58 13.06
C TYR A 271 6.02 16.60 14.08
N SER A 272 5.27 15.56 14.50
CA SER A 272 5.83 14.56 15.42
C SER A 272 7.05 13.83 14.84
N PHE A 273 7.15 13.72 13.51
CA PHE A 273 8.31 13.16 12.84
C PHE A 273 9.45 14.15 12.62
N THR A 274 9.26 15.46 12.87
CA THR A 274 10.30 16.49 12.68
C THR A 274 11.20 16.69 13.88
N SER A 275 10.73 16.32 15.08
CA SER A 275 11.43 16.56 16.33
C SER A 275 12.27 15.34 16.75
N PRO A 276 13.40 15.55 17.43
CA PRO A 276 14.22 14.47 17.97
C PRO A 276 13.67 13.92 19.31
N GLY A 277 12.37 14.01 19.59
CA GLY A 277 11.76 13.64 20.89
C GLY A 277 11.36 12.17 21.04
N ALA A 278 11.26 11.69 22.28
CA ALA A 278 10.90 10.32 22.71
C ALA A 278 9.45 9.90 22.36
N PRO A 279 9.09 8.59 22.27
CA PRO A 279 9.80 7.38 22.75
C PRO A 279 10.45 6.50 21.67
N MET A 280 10.38 6.86 20.39
CA MET A 280 11.04 6.14 19.29
C MET A 280 11.60 7.18 18.33
N TYR A 281 12.91 7.48 18.44
CA TYR A 281 13.53 8.59 17.74
C TYR A 281 13.37 8.42 16.21
N PRO A 282 12.66 9.33 15.50
CA PRO A 282 12.71 9.34 14.05
C PRO A 282 14.15 9.64 13.62
N THR A 283 14.70 8.85 12.69
CA THR A 283 16.07 9.05 12.20
C THR A 283 16.22 10.39 11.49
N ARG A 284 17.47 10.81 11.23
CA ARG A 284 17.72 12.05 10.51
C ARG A 284 17.05 12.07 9.13
N ALA A 285 17.03 10.93 8.44
CA ALA A 285 16.37 10.79 7.14
C ALA A 285 14.86 11.03 7.27
N VAL A 286 14.22 10.39 8.25
CA VAL A 286 12.77 10.55 8.50
C VAL A 286 12.43 12.00 8.84
N ARG A 287 13.24 12.64 9.69
CA ARG A 287 13.03 14.06 10.05
C ARG A 287 13.10 14.99 8.84
N HIS A 288 14.08 14.78 7.95
CA HIS A 288 14.21 15.59 6.73
C HIS A 288 13.07 15.35 5.77
N ALA A 289 12.72 14.08 5.52
CA ALA A 289 11.57 13.74 4.68
C ALA A 289 10.25 14.31 5.23
N ALA A 290 10.07 14.31 6.56
CA ALA A 290 8.92 14.92 7.20
C ALA A 290 8.90 16.45 7.05
N TRP A 291 10.05 17.12 7.17
CA TRP A 291 10.17 18.56 6.88
C TRP A 291 9.84 18.88 5.43
N ASP A 292 10.36 18.10 4.48
CA ASP A 292 10.12 18.28 3.05
C ASP A 292 8.63 18.12 2.72
N ALA A 293 7.98 17.07 3.25
CA ALA A 293 6.54 16.85 3.09
C ALA A 293 5.71 17.98 3.74
N LEU A 294 6.09 18.43 4.93
CA LEU A 294 5.41 19.50 5.65
C LEU A 294 5.53 20.86 4.94
N ASP A 295 6.68 21.14 4.35
CA ASP A 295 6.93 22.36 3.56
C ASP A 295 6.19 22.34 2.23
N LEU A 296 6.08 21.16 1.60
CA LEU A 296 5.36 20.99 0.35
C LEU A 296 3.84 21.14 0.54
N LEU A 297 3.28 20.50 1.57
CA LEU A 297 1.82 20.53 1.82
C LEU A 297 1.36 21.84 2.46
N TYR A 298 2.20 22.45 3.29
CA TYR A 298 1.87 23.67 4.03
C TYR A 298 2.93 24.74 3.77
N PRO A 299 2.94 25.38 2.58
CA PRO A 299 3.94 26.39 2.25
C PRO A 299 3.81 27.65 3.12
N VAL A 300 2.57 27.97 3.54
CA VAL A 300 2.29 29.10 4.43
C VAL A 300 2.83 28.79 5.83
N GLY A 301 3.80 29.57 6.27
CA GLY A 301 4.46 29.38 7.56
C GLY A 301 5.75 28.54 7.50
N ARG A 302 6.26 28.19 6.32
CA ARG A 302 7.56 27.50 6.16
C ARG A 302 8.68 28.18 6.95
N TYR A 303 8.93 29.46 6.69
CA TYR A 303 9.99 30.23 7.34
C TYR A 303 9.88 30.29 8.87
N PRO A 304 8.74 30.71 9.47
CA PRO A 304 8.65 30.77 10.93
C PRO A 304 8.80 29.38 11.58
N ARG A 305 8.35 28.29 10.94
CA ARG A 305 8.55 26.93 11.48
C ARG A 305 10.01 26.54 11.59
N HIS A 306 10.80 26.80 10.54
CA HIS A 306 12.23 26.51 10.55
C HIS A 306 12.98 27.36 11.57
N ILE A 307 12.60 28.64 11.71
CA ILE A 307 13.16 29.54 12.72
C ILE A 307 12.87 29.02 14.13
N ILE A 308 11.61 28.68 14.43
CA ILE A 308 11.21 28.12 15.73
C ILE A 308 11.97 26.81 16.02
N SER A 309 12.07 25.92 15.03
CA SER A 309 12.82 24.66 15.18
C SER A 309 14.32 24.90 15.45
N LEU A 310 14.93 25.88 14.77
CA LEU A 310 16.31 26.28 15.01
C LEU A 310 16.51 26.80 16.43
N PHE A 311 15.64 27.71 16.89
CA PHE A 311 15.69 28.23 18.25
C PHE A 311 15.62 27.11 19.29
N PHE A 312 14.66 26.17 19.16
CA PHE A 312 14.58 25.04 20.07
C PHE A 312 15.84 24.15 20.02
N ARG A 313 16.41 23.88 18.85
CA ARG A 313 17.66 23.09 18.74
C ARG A 313 18.85 23.78 19.39
N LEU A 314 18.93 25.11 19.30
CA LEU A 314 19.98 25.91 19.94
C LEU A 314 19.85 25.92 21.47
N LEU A 315 18.62 25.79 22.00
CA LEU A 315 18.37 25.68 23.44
C LEU A 315 18.73 24.30 24.01
N TYR A 316 18.91 23.26 23.18
CA TYR A 316 19.31 21.93 23.66
C TYR A 316 20.84 21.82 23.82
N PRO A 317 21.36 21.57 25.05
CA PRO A 317 22.79 21.59 25.36
C PRO A 317 23.66 20.63 24.52
N TRP A 318 23.09 19.52 24.04
CA TRP A 318 23.82 18.51 23.27
C TRP A 318 23.86 18.76 21.75
N TYR A 319 22.93 19.54 21.20
CA TYR A 319 22.82 19.75 19.75
C TYR A 319 23.29 21.12 19.29
N TRP A 320 23.47 22.08 20.20
CA TRP A 320 23.79 23.45 19.83
C TRP A 320 25.14 23.63 19.11
N PRO A 321 26.27 22.95 19.45
CA PRO A 321 27.54 23.24 18.78
C PRO A 321 27.53 22.80 17.30
N SER A 322 26.99 21.61 17.03
CA SER A 322 26.88 21.07 15.68
C SER A 322 25.80 21.79 14.86
N SER A 323 24.69 22.17 15.49
CA SER A 323 23.60 22.92 14.83
C SER A 323 24.03 24.34 14.49
N PHE A 324 24.75 25.02 15.39
CA PHE A 324 25.31 26.35 15.15
C PHE A 324 26.34 26.34 14.03
N TRP A 325 27.23 25.34 13.99
CA TRP A 325 28.19 25.17 12.90
C TRP A 325 27.52 24.92 11.54
N ASN A 326 26.50 24.05 11.49
CA ASN A 326 25.73 23.80 10.27
C ASN A 326 24.92 25.03 9.84
N PHE A 327 24.42 25.83 10.78
CA PHE A 327 23.76 27.10 10.49
C PHE A 327 24.72 28.10 9.86
N ILE A 328 25.93 28.27 10.42
CA ILE A 328 26.97 29.11 9.85
C ILE A 328 27.30 28.65 8.42
N LYS A 329 27.55 27.35 8.22
CA LYS A 329 27.82 26.78 6.89
C LYS A 329 26.69 27.06 5.90
N SER A 330 25.45 26.87 6.31
CA SER A 330 24.26 27.10 5.46
C SER A 330 24.10 28.58 5.12
N CYS A 331 24.38 29.47 6.07
CA CYS A 331 24.34 30.92 5.86
C CYS A 331 25.43 31.36 4.87
N ILE A 332 26.66 30.87 5.04
CA ILE A 332 27.78 31.12 4.10
C ILE A 332 27.42 30.61 2.70
N LEU A 333 26.90 29.38 2.58
CA LEU A 333 26.47 28.81 1.30
C LEU A 333 25.34 29.62 0.67
N ALA A 334 24.34 30.05 1.44
CA ALA A 334 23.23 30.86 0.94
C ALA A 334 23.70 32.22 0.43
N VAL A 335 24.62 32.88 1.15
CA VAL A 335 25.26 34.13 0.71
C VAL A 335 26.06 33.89 -0.56
N PHE A 336 26.84 32.81 -0.62
CA PHE A 336 27.62 32.45 -1.80
C PHE A 336 26.74 32.18 -3.03
N TYR A 337 25.66 31.40 -2.90
CA TYR A 337 24.71 31.16 -3.98
C TYR A 337 23.94 32.41 -4.39
N SER A 338 23.60 33.30 -3.46
CA SER A 338 22.98 34.59 -3.75
C SER A 338 23.91 35.50 -4.56
N LEU A 339 25.18 35.58 -4.16
CA LEU A 339 26.22 36.31 -4.89
C LEU A 339 26.46 35.72 -6.28
N LEU A 340 26.57 34.39 -6.41
CA LEU A 340 26.65 33.70 -7.69
C LEU A 340 25.44 34.02 -8.58
N ARG A 341 24.22 33.97 -8.03
CA ARG A 341 22.99 34.27 -8.78
C ARG A 341 22.93 35.73 -9.22
N LEU A 342 23.42 36.66 -8.41
CA LEU A 342 23.56 38.06 -8.77
C LEU A 342 24.60 38.25 -9.88
N ILE A 343 25.75 37.56 -9.81
CA ILE A 343 26.79 37.61 -10.84
C ILE A 343 26.27 37.06 -12.16
N PHE A 344 25.67 35.87 -12.17
CA PHE A 344 25.08 35.27 -13.38
C PHE A 344 23.92 36.11 -13.95
N SER A 345 23.02 36.64 -13.12
CA SER A 345 21.96 37.57 -13.55
C SER A 345 22.51 38.87 -14.13
N SER A 346 23.60 39.39 -13.56
CA SER A 346 24.28 40.57 -14.09
C SER A 346 24.98 40.28 -15.41
N TRP A 347 25.55 39.08 -15.58
CA TRP A 347 26.16 38.61 -16.82
C TRP A 347 25.13 38.41 -17.92
N ASP A 348 23.97 37.81 -17.62
CA ASP A 348 22.87 37.68 -18.58
C ASP A 348 22.32 39.06 -19.00
N LYS A 349 22.24 40.02 -18.07
CA LYS A 349 21.89 41.42 -18.37
C LYS A 349 22.94 42.16 -19.21
N VAL A 350 24.23 41.83 -19.06
CA VAL A 350 25.31 42.43 -19.87
C VAL A 350 25.34 41.80 -21.27
N ARG A 351 25.04 40.50 -21.40
CA ARG A 351 25.00 39.77 -22.67
C ARG A 351 23.76 40.07 -23.52
N SER A 352 22.67 40.53 -22.90
CA SER A 352 21.40 40.91 -23.55
C SER A 352 21.29 42.40 -23.93
N ARG A 353 22.34 43.22 -23.70
CA ARG A 353 22.39 44.58 -24.26
C ARG A 353 22.60 44.49 -25.78
N PRO A 354 21.71 45.03 -26.62
CA PRO A 354 21.97 45.16 -28.04
C PRO A 354 23.18 46.08 -28.23
N LYS A 355 24.06 45.77 -29.18
CA LYS A 355 25.04 46.74 -29.68
C LYS A 355 24.24 47.85 -30.36
N GLU A 356 24.05 48.99 -29.69
CA GLU A 356 23.67 50.23 -30.36
C GLU A 356 24.84 50.66 -31.26
N GLN A 357 24.44 51.16 -32.43
CA GLN A 357 25.23 51.39 -33.65
C GLN A 357 26.40 52.36 -33.50
#